data_AF-A0A2V5WSP5-F1
#
_entry.id   AF-A0A2V5WSP5-F1
#
_cell.length_a   1.000
_cell.length_b   1.000
_cell.length_c   1.000
_cell.angle_alpha   90.00
_cell.angle_beta   90.00
_cell.angle_gamma   90.00
#
_symmetry.space_group_name_H-M   'P 1'
#
loop_
_entity.id
_entity.type
_entity.pdbx_description
1 polymer ?
#
loop_
_entity_poly.entity_id
_entity_poly.type
_entity_poly.pdbx_seq_one_letter_code
_entity_poly.pdbx_strand_id
1 'polypeptide(L)'
;MPTLQTAATTELPVWIDPCPIVEVVTEIRFQTQVPPQAVAGVVYSAMRDEFPRMVTLPAGLIPFESRAADPNLKYQPENRLEGDRGVVLVSPQHVTFGPRSVPYPGWPALLQEFNAIVALLTPTDLVQTVDRFGLRYVNFFGENILPRLTLSLAIAERPITELGTFLRTIMADRACKLVLQVGSGMALTTKPTEIGSTIDIDAYVESPQLTQGLAPAFSAFLAEAHAAEKRLFFSLLTPELLRSLNPRYD
;
A
#
# COMPACT_ATOMS: atom_id res chain seq x y z
N MET A 1 4.42 -20.78 1.47
CA MET A 1 4.20 -19.57 2.29
C MET A 1 3.19 -19.92 3.38
N PRO A 2 3.30 -19.35 4.59
CA PRO A 2 2.27 -19.52 5.62
C PRO A 2 0.93 -19.01 5.07
N THR A 3 -0.09 -19.86 5.08
CA THR A 3 -1.45 -19.49 4.70
C THR A 3 -2.18 -19.02 5.94
N LEU A 4 -2.92 -17.91 5.87
CA LEU A 4 -3.84 -17.54 6.95
C LEU A 4 -4.86 -18.67 7.13
N GLN A 5 -4.77 -19.39 8.25
CA GLN A 5 -5.86 -20.29 8.66
C GLN A 5 -7.04 -19.40 9.04
N THR A 6 -8.16 -19.56 8.33
CA THR A 6 -9.41 -18.88 8.66
C THR A 6 -9.84 -19.30 10.06
N ALA A 7 -9.62 -18.42 11.05
CA ALA A 7 -10.39 -18.46 12.27
C ALA A 7 -11.88 -18.36 11.91
N ALA A 8 -12.74 -19.06 12.66
CA ALA A 8 -14.18 -19.12 12.46
C ALA A 8 -14.76 -17.74 12.15
N THR A 9 -15.72 -17.68 11.21
CA THR A 9 -16.48 -16.50 10.75
C THR A 9 -16.93 -15.62 11.92
N THR A 10 -16.03 -14.76 12.37
CA THR A 10 -16.32 -13.65 13.26
C THR A 10 -16.38 -12.45 12.34
N GLU A 11 -17.51 -11.77 12.37
CA GLU A 11 -17.73 -10.55 11.60
C GLU A 11 -16.58 -9.57 11.88
N LEU A 12 -15.92 -9.09 10.82
CA LEU A 12 -14.79 -8.16 10.97
C LEU A 12 -15.31 -6.75 11.12
N PRO A 13 -14.75 -5.92 12.02
CA PRO A 13 -15.18 -4.53 12.17
C PRO A 13 -15.09 -3.78 10.85
N VAL A 14 -16.07 -2.93 10.57
CA VAL A 14 -16.03 -1.99 9.45
C VAL A 14 -15.28 -0.71 9.80
N TRP A 15 -15.20 -0.38 11.09
CA TRP A 15 -14.55 0.80 11.60
C TRP A 15 -13.94 0.58 12.97
N ILE A 16 -12.87 1.31 13.27
CA ILE A 16 -12.24 1.40 14.58
C ILE A 16 -11.88 2.86 14.89
N ASP A 17 -11.95 3.24 16.16
CA ASP A 17 -11.69 4.59 16.67
C ASP A 17 -10.85 4.54 17.96
N PRO A 18 -9.64 5.15 17.98
CA PRO A 18 -9.03 5.94 16.91
C PRO A 18 -8.65 5.10 15.68
N CYS A 19 -8.82 5.68 14.49
CA CYS A 19 -8.35 5.06 13.25
C CYS A 19 -6.83 5.19 13.14
N PRO A 20 -6.07 4.08 13.08
CA PRO A 20 -4.61 4.13 13.04
C PRO A 20 -4.07 4.35 11.62
N ILE A 21 -4.91 4.30 10.58
CA ILE A 21 -4.47 4.42 9.19
C ILE A 21 -3.91 5.83 8.95
N VAL A 22 -2.64 5.89 8.56
CA VAL A 22 -1.94 7.14 8.24
C VAL A 22 -1.56 7.24 6.76
N GLU A 23 -1.57 6.13 6.03
CA GLU A 23 -1.31 6.11 4.60
C GLU A 23 -2.01 4.91 3.95
N VAL A 24 -2.60 5.15 2.79
CA VAL A 24 -3.08 4.11 1.87
C VAL A 24 -2.58 4.44 0.48
N VAL A 25 -1.95 3.49 -0.19
CA VAL A 25 -1.45 3.67 -1.56
C VAL A 25 -1.77 2.45 -2.41
N THR A 26 -1.95 2.67 -3.71
CA THR A 26 -2.02 1.60 -4.69
C THR A 26 -0.93 1.74 -5.73
N GLU A 27 -0.46 0.59 -6.23
CA GLU A 27 0.68 0.47 -7.13
C GLU A 27 0.29 -0.34 -8.37
N ILE A 28 0.76 0.11 -9.53
CA ILE A 28 0.77 -0.67 -10.77
C ILE A 28 2.21 -0.69 -11.30
N ARG A 29 2.81 -1.86 -11.38
CA ARG A 29 4.05 -2.10 -12.14
C ARG A 29 3.71 -2.74 -13.46
N PHE A 30 4.26 -2.24 -14.54
CA PHE A 30 3.84 -2.61 -15.89
C PHE A 30 4.99 -2.60 -16.89
N GLN A 31 4.76 -3.27 -18.01
CA GLN A 31 5.55 -3.14 -19.23
C GLN A 31 4.86 -2.20 -20.21
N THR A 32 5.66 -1.44 -20.94
CA THR A 32 5.20 -0.46 -21.92
C THR A 32 6.12 -0.44 -23.13
N GLN A 33 5.56 -0.05 -24.29
CA GLN A 33 6.34 0.26 -25.49
C GLN A 33 6.71 1.75 -25.57
N VAL A 34 6.17 2.58 -24.67
CA VAL A 34 6.50 4.00 -24.60
C VAL A 34 7.97 4.13 -24.18
N PRO A 35 8.80 4.95 -24.88
CA PRO A 35 10.17 5.18 -24.47
C PRO A 35 10.23 5.66 -23.00
N PRO A 36 11.16 5.15 -22.18
CA PRO A 36 11.20 5.47 -20.74
C PRO A 36 11.12 6.97 -20.43
N GLN A 37 11.81 7.78 -21.24
CA GLN A 37 11.87 9.24 -21.10
C GLN A 37 10.52 9.94 -21.34
N ALA A 38 9.61 9.30 -22.07
CA ALA A 38 8.31 9.85 -22.45
C ALA A 38 7.17 9.45 -21.49
N VAL A 39 7.37 8.40 -20.68
CA VAL A 39 6.32 7.85 -19.79
C VAL A 39 5.75 8.91 -18.85
N ALA A 40 6.62 9.71 -18.22
CA ALA A 40 6.17 10.78 -17.32
C ALA A 40 5.28 11.81 -18.05
N GLY A 41 5.62 12.16 -19.29
CA GLY A 41 4.82 13.07 -20.11
C GLY A 41 3.46 12.48 -20.50
N VAL A 42 3.40 11.18 -20.82
CA VAL A 42 2.14 10.47 -21.12
C VAL A 42 1.23 10.46 -19.90
N VAL A 43 1.75 10.08 -18.73
CA VAL A 43 0.98 10.07 -17.48
C VAL A 43 0.52 11.48 -17.10
N TYR A 44 1.42 12.47 -17.16
CA TYR A 44 1.08 13.86 -16.86
C TYR A 44 -0.01 14.39 -17.81
N SER A 45 0.07 14.11 -19.11
CA SER A 45 -0.95 14.55 -20.06
C SER A 45 -2.33 13.98 -19.76
N ALA A 46 -2.40 12.75 -19.25
CA ALA A 46 -3.66 12.10 -18.89
C ALA A 46 -4.23 12.58 -17.55
N MET A 47 -3.39 13.12 -16.65
CA MET A 47 -3.75 13.38 -15.27
C MET A 47 -3.69 14.86 -14.86
N ARG A 48 -3.15 15.75 -15.70
CA ARG A 48 -2.88 17.17 -15.39
C ARG A 48 -4.09 17.97 -14.92
N ASP A 49 -5.30 17.57 -15.29
CA ASP A 49 -6.53 18.26 -14.86
C ASP A 49 -6.79 18.03 -13.35
N GLU A 50 -6.36 16.89 -12.82
CA GLU A 50 -6.46 16.54 -11.40
C GLU A 50 -5.15 16.73 -10.64
N PHE A 51 -4.00 16.58 -11.32
CA PHE A 51 -2.64 16.68 -10.76
C PHE A 51 -1.77 17.64 -11.60
N PRO A 52 -2.03 18.96 -11.51
CA PRO A 52 -1.45 19.94 -12.43
C PRO A 52 0.04 20.22 -12.20
N ARG A 53 0.61 19.81 -11.06
CA ARG A 53 1.99 20.11 -10.72
C ARG A 53 2.85 18.85 -10.81
N MET A 54 3.82 18.82 -11.72
CA MET A 54 4.83 17.78 -11.79
C MET A 54 6.15 18.24 -11.13
N VAL A 55 6.69 17.39 -10.26
CA VAL A 55 7.97 17.60 -9.56
C VAL A 55 8.90 16.43 -9.83
N THR A 56 10.13 16.70 -10.27
CA THR A 56 11.17 15.66 -10.39
C THR A 56 11.73 15.32 -9.02
N LEU A 57 11.84 14.02 -8.74
CA LEU A 57 12.35 13.46 -7.50
C LEU A 57 13.85 13.14 -7.62
N PRO A 58 14.59 12.95 -6.50
CA PRO A 58 16.01 12.66 -6.53
C PRO A 58 16.40 11.47 -7.42
N ALA A 59 15.57 10.41 -7.46
CA ALA A 59 15.83 9.26 -8.33
C ALA A 59 15.79 9.63 -9.83
N GLY A 60 14.99 10.61 -10.23
CA GLY A 60 14.94 11.13 -11.61
C GLY A 60 16.23 11.84 -12.06
N LEU A 61 17.11 12.21 -11.12
CA LEU A 61 18.41 12.81 -11.43
C LEU A 61 19.49 11.77 -11.75
N ILE A 62 19.22 10.48 -11.48
CA ILE A 62 20.14 9.38 -11.79
C ILE A 62 19.91 8.92 -13.24
N PRO A 63 20.96 8.69 -14.05
CA PRO A 63 20.83 8.19 -15.41
C PRO A 63 19.99 6.91 -15.50
N PHE A 64 19.14 6.81 -16.53
CA PHE A 64 18.22 5.68 -16.70
C PHE A 64 18.95 4.33 -16.71
N GLU A 65 20.07 4.21 -17.43
CA GLU A 65 20.82 2.95 -17.53
C GLU A 65 21.31 2.47 -16.16
N SER A 66 21.78 3.39 -15.31
CA SER A 66 22.20 3.07 -13.95
C SER A 66 21.04 2.58 -13.09
N ARG A 67 19.85 3.17 -13.25
CA ARG A 67 18.65 2.76 -12.50
C ARG A 67 18.08 1.44 -13.00
N ALA A 68 18.06 1.23 -14.32
CA ALA A 68 17.53 0.01 -14.93
C ALA A 68 18.37 -1.22 -14.58
N ALA A 69 19.68 -1.04 -14.37
CA ALA A 69 20.60 -2.10 -13.96
C ALA A 69 20.49 -2.49 -12.47
N ASP A 70 20.00 -1.59 -11.60
CA ASP A 70 19.86 -1.85 -10.17
C ASP A 70 18.39 -2.18 -9.81
N PRO A 71 18.09 -3.42 -9.36
CA PRO A 71 16.74 -3.82 -8.94
C PRO A 71 16.13 -2.92 -7.84
N ASN A 72 16.94 -2.29 -6.99
CA ASN A 72 16.49 -1.40 -5.92
C ASN A 72 16.13 0.00 -6.42
N LEU A 73 16.61 0.38 -7.61
CA LEU A 73 16.36 1.69 -8.22
C LEU A 73 15.31 1.62 -9.34
N LYS A 74 15.15 0.44 -9.97
CA LYS A 74 14.29 0.23 -11.16
C LYS A 74 12.88 0.81 -11.03
N TYR A 75 12.26 0.67 -9.85
CA TYR A 75 10.88 1.13 -9.60
C TYR A 75 10.80 2.38 -8.73
N GLN A 76 11.94 3.02 -8.40
CA GLN A 76 11.90 4.25 -7.61
C GLN A 76 11.21 5.37 -8.39
N PRO A 77 10.23 6.06 -7.76
CA PRO A 77 9.57 7.22 -8.34
C PRO A 77 10.55 8.28 -8.84
N GLU A 78 10.42 8.64 -10.11
CA GLU A 78 11.24 9.70 -10.73
C GLU A 78 10.53 11.04 -10.73
N ASN A 79 9.21 11.01 -10.83
CA ASN A 79 8.37 12.20 -10.85
C ASN A 79 7.22 12.01 -9.87
N ARG A 80 6.76 13.13 -9.31
CA ARG A 80 5.56 13.23 -8.48
C ARG A 80 4.63 14.25 -9.10
N LEU A 81 3.42 13.82 -9.43
CA LEU A 81 2.32 14.69 -9.77
C LEU A 81 1.55 15.02 -8.50
N GLU A 82 1.27 16.29 -8.26
CA GLU A 82 0.62 16.82 -7.07
C GLU A 82 -0.72 17.46 -7.46
N GLY A 83 -1.76 17.18 -6.68
CA GLY A 83 -3.10 17.72 -6.85
C GLY A 83 -3.92 17.64 -5.55
N ASP A 84 -5.13 18.18 -5.57
CA ASP A 84 -5.97 18.25 -4.37
C ASP A 84 -6.40 16.85 -3.88
N ARG A 85 -6.48 15.89 -4.79
CA ARG A 85 -6.88 14.49 -4.50
C ARG A 85 -5.75 13.67 -3.88
N GLY A 86 -4.50 14.13 -3.94
CA GLY A 86 -3.33 13.41 -3.44
C GLY A 86 -2.13 13.53 -4.36
N VAL A 87 -1.36 12.46 -4.48
CA VAL A 87 -0.15 12.41 -5.30
C VAL A 87 -0.10 11.17 -6.19
N VAL A 88 0.43 11.34 -7.40
CA VAL A 88 0.78 10.24 -8.30
C VAL A 88 2.30 10.19 -8.45
N LEU A 89 2.89 9.04 -8.14
CA LEU A 89 4.32 8.80 -8.31
C LEU A 89 4.54 8.05 -9.61
N VAL A 90 5.49 8.49 -10.43
CA VAL A 90 5.69 7.98 -11.79
C VAL A 90 7.15 7.59 -12.03
N SER A 91 7.33 6.40 -12.58
CA SER A 91 8.56 5.90 -13.19
C SER A 91 8.20 5.18 -14.52
N PRO A 92 9.17 4.86 -15.38
CA PRO A 92 8.96 4.25 -16.70
C PRO A 92 8.11 2.96 -16.70
N GLN A 93 8.11 2.22 -15.60
CA GLN A 93 7.46 0.91 -15.48
C GLN A 93 6.58 0.83 -14.22
N HIS A 94 6.26 1.97 -13.62
CA HIS A 94 5.63 2.00 -12.31
C HIS A 94 4.84 3.30 -12.10
N VAL A 95 3.59 3.15 -11.66
CA VAL A 95 2.76 4.26 -11.17
C VAL A 95 2.23 3.89 -9.79
N THR A 96 2.37 4.80 -8.83
CA THR A 96 1.69 4.73 -7.53
C THR A 96 0.68 5.86 -7.43
N PHE A 97 -0.48 5.60 -6.85
CA PHE A 97 -1.38 6.65 -6.40
C PHE A 97 -1.54 6.62 -4.89
N GLY A 98 -1.23 7.75 -4.26
CA GLY A 98 -1.44 8.01 -2.85
C GLY A 98 -2.51 9.08 -2.67
N PRO A 99 -3.77 8.70 -2.45
CA PRO A 99 -4.83 9.66 -2.17
C PRO A 99 -4.56 10.39 -0.85
N ARG A 100 -5.15 11.58 -0.72
CA ARG A 100 -5.21 12.26 0.57
C ARG A 100 -6.13 11.48 1.52
N SER A 101 -5.53 10.56 2.27
CA SER A 101 -6.23 9.54 3.05
C SER A 101 -6.22 9.78 4.57
N VAL A 102 -5.87 11.00 5.01
CA VAL A 102 -5.89 11.39 6.43
C VAL A 102 -6.79 12.63 6.61
N PRO A 103 -7.92 12.51 7.35
CA PRO A 103 -8.44 11.28 7.97
C PRO A 103 -8.87 10.23 6.95
N TYR A 104 -8.82 8.95 7.32
CA TYR A 104 -9.22 7.83 6.45
C TYR A 104 -10.69 7.98 6.03
N PRO A 105 -11.01 8.04 4.72
CA PRO A 105 -12.37 8.35 4.28
C PRO A 105 -13.29 7.12 4.22
N GLY A 106 -12.76 5.93 4.54
CA GLY A 106 -13.47 4.66 4.37
C GLY A 106 -13.22 4.01 3.01
N TRP A 107 -13.39 2.68 2.97
CA TRP A 107 -13.10 1.88 1.77
C TRP A 107 -13.94 2.25 0.53
N PRO A 108 -15.27 2.50 0.62
CA PRO A 108 -16.04 2.86 -0.57
C PRO A 108 -15.54 4.11 -1.28
N ALA A 109 -15.17 5.14 -0.52
CA ALA A 109 -14.61 6.38 -1.07
C ALA A 109 -13.23 6.14 -1.72
N LEU A 110 -12.35 5.39 -1.07
CA LEU A 110 -11.04 5.06 -1.64
C LEU A 110 -11.14 4.20 -2.90
N LEU A 111 -12.03 3.20 -2.93
CA LEU A 111 -12.25 2.37 -4.11
C LEU A 111 -12.70 3.21 -5.31
N GLN A 112 -13.58 4.19 -5.09
CA GLN A 112 -14.00 5.12 -6.13
C GLN A 112 -12.81 5.96 -6.65
N GLU A 113 -11.98 6.51 -5.77
CA GLU A 113 -10.79 7.27 -6.15
C GLU A 113 -9.77 6.41 -6.92
N PHE A 114 -9.49 5.19 -6.46
CA PHE A 114 -8.58 4.27 -7.15
C PHE A 114 -9.05 3.91 -8.56
N ASN A 115 -10.35 3.62 -8.70
CA ASN A 115 -10.93 3.32 -10.01
C ASN A 115 -10.93 4.53 -10.95
N ALA A 116 -11.15 5.74 -10.43
CA ALA A 116 -11.07 6.98 -11.22
C ALA A 116 -9.66 7.18 -11.80
N ILE A 117 -8.62 7.00 -10.99
CA ILE A 117 -7.23 7.17 -11.45
C ILE A 117 -6.84 6.14 -12.50
N VAL A 118 -7.24 4.87 -12.35
CA VAL A 118 -6.95 3.85 -13.38
C VAL A 118 -7.76 4.07 -14.66
N ALA A 119 -8.95 4.67 -14.57
CA ALA A 119 -9.71 5.06 -15.77
C ALA A 119 -8.97 6.13 -16.59
N LEU A 120 -8.22 7.04 -15.96
CA LEU A 120 -7.38 8.04 -16.65
C LEU A 120 -6.19 7.40 -17.39
N LEU A 121 -5.62 6.31 -16.87
CA LEU A 121 -4.50 5.59 -17.51
C LEU A 121 -4.93 4.67 -18.65
N THR A 122 -6.16 4.14 -18.58
CA THR A 122 -6.66 3.16 -19.56
C THR A 122 -6.58 3.63 -21.02
N PRO A 123 -6.98 4.87 -21.40
CA PRO A 123 -6.95 5.29 -22.81
C PRO A 123 -5.55 5.67 -23.33
N THR A 124 -4.50 5.63 -22.50
CA THR A 124 -3.16 6.04 -22.93
C THR A 124 -2.35 4.92 -23.58
N ASP A 125 -2.87 3.68 -23.56
CA ASP A 125 -2.18 2.44 -23.98
C ASP A 125 -0.79 2.25 -23.35
N LEU A 126 -0.55 2.91 -22.21
CA LEU A 126 0.73 2.90 -21.50
C LEU A 126 1.01 1.50 -20.95
N VAL A 127 -0.02 0.85 -20.42
CA VAL A 127 0.09 -0.46 -19.76
C VAL A 127 -0.21 -1.57 -20.76
N GLN A 128 0.83 -2.29 -21.18
CA GLN A 128 0.71 -3.43 -22.10
C GLN A 128 0.51 -4.74 -21.33
N THR A 129 1.36 -4.96 -20.33
CA THR A 129 1.21 -6.05 -19.36
C THR A 129 1.45 -5.49 -17.97
N VAL A 130 0.86 -6.12 -16.97
CA VAL A 130 1.08 -5.78 -15.57
C VAL A 130 2.01 -6.82 -14.96
N ASP A 131 3.08 -6.37 -14.33
CA ASP A 131 3.97 -7.22 -13.55
C ASP A 131 3.46 -7.37 -12.12
N ARG A 132 2.80 -6.33 -11.59
CA ARG A 132 2.28 -6.31 -10.22
C ARG A 132 1.16 -5.28 -10.04
N PHE A 133 0.11 -5.68 -9.34
CA PHE A 133 -0.76 -4.74 -8.64
C PHE A 133 -0.49 -4.80 -7.14
N GLY A 134 -0.47 -3.64 -6.47
CA GLY A 134 -0.25 -3.52 -5.03
C GLY A 134 -1.26 -2.59 -4.36
N LEU A 135 -1.60 -2.88 -3.11
CA LEU A 135 -2.43 -2.08 -2.23
C LEU A 135 -1.82 -2.14 -0.83
N ARG A 136 -1.36 -1.00 -0.32
CA ARG A 136 -0.63 -0.91 0.93
C ARG A 136 -1.35 -0.01 1.92
N TYR A 137 -1.45 -0.47 3.15
CA TYR A 137 -1.96 0.26 4.30
C TYR A 137 -0.85 0.41 5.33
N VAL A 138 -0.61 1.64 5.79
CA VAL A 138 0.28 1.92 6.92
C VAL A 138 -0.57 2.40 8.08
N ASN A 139 -0.50 1.66 9.16
CA ASN A 139 -1.16 1.94 10.42
C ASN A 139 -0.12 2.40 11.44
N PHE A 140 -0.37 3.49 12.14
CA PHE A 140 0.46 4.01 13.21
C PHE A 140 -0.32 4.11 14.51
N PHE A 141 0.30 3.64 15.58
CA PHE A 141 -0.22 3.70 16.93
C PHE A 141 0.77 4.50 17.76
N GLY A 142 0.31 5.57 18.42
CA GLY A 142 1.15 6.44 19.26
C GLY A 142 1.63 5.79 20.57
N GLU A 143 1.67 4.46 20.61
CA GLU A 143 2.09 3.64 21.74
C GLU A 143 2.71 2.33 21.24
N ASN A 144 3.40 1.62 22.12
CA ASN A 144 3.93 0.29 21.80
C ASN A 144 2.81 -0.75 21.82
N ILE A 145 2.46 -1.29 20.65
CA ILE A 145 1.40 -2.31 20.53
C ILE A 145 1.96 -3.73 20.50
N LEU A 146 3.27 -3.93 20.36
CA LEU A 146 3.87 -5.25 20.16
C LEU A 146 3.41 -6.30 21.19
N PRO A 147 3.31 -5.99 22.50
CA PRO A 147 2.83 -6.95 23.51
C PRO A 147 1.33 -7.27 23.42
N ARG A 148 0.57 -6.47 22.66
CA ARG A 148 -0.88 -6.58 22.46
C ARG A 148 -1.24 -7.04 21.04
N LEU A 149 -0.28 -7.63 20.34
CA LEU A 149 -0.52 -8.35 19.10
C LEU A 149 -0.63 -9.85 19.36
N THR A 150 -1.29 -10.58 18.46
CA THR A 150 -1.27 -12.06 18.42
C THR A 150 0.07 -12.61 17.94
N LEU A 151 1.00 -11.72 17.59
CA LEU A 151 2.37 -11.99 17.21
C LEU A 151 3.27 -12.01 18.45
N SER A 152 4.11 -13.03 18.60
CA SER A 152 5.11 -13.13 19.66
C SER A 152 6.50 -13.43 19.12
N LEU A 153 7.52 -12.82 19.73
CA LEU A 153 8.93 -13.02 19.42
C LEU A 153 9.67 -13.29 20.73
N ALA A 154 10.58 -14.26 20.74
CA ALA A 154 11.40 -14.57 21.91
C ALA A 154 12.82 -14.98 21.51
N ILE A 155 13.81 -14.61 22.33
CA ILE A 155 15.21 -15.04 22.19
C ILE A 155 15.63 -15.70 23.51
N ALA A 156 16.09 -16.95 23.43
CA ALA A 156 16.44 -17.74 24.62
C ALA A 156 15.32 -17.70 25.69
N GLU A 157 14.08 -17.92 25.24
CA GLU A 157 12.85 -17.89 26.06
C GLU A 157 12.52 -16.53 26.69
N ARG A 158 13.23 -15.45 26.32
CA ARG A 158 12.92 -14.08 26.76
C ARG A 158 12.03 -13.39 25.73
N PRO A 159 10.80 -13.01 26.09
CA PRO A 159 9.90 -12.29 25.18
C PRO A 159 10.50 -10.93 24.76
N ILE A 160 10.39 -10.61 23.49
CA ILE A 160 10.73 -9.29 22.96
C ILE A 160 9.47 -8.43 22.97
N THR A 161 9.44 -7.44 23.86
CA THR A 161 8.29 -6.55 24.05
C THR A 161 8.66 -5.07 23.95
N GLU A 162 9.94 -4.75 23.77
CA GLU A 162 10.50 -3.40 23.83
C GLU A 162 10.39 -2.63 22.50
N LEU A 163 10.64 -1.31 22.57
CA LEU A 163 10.83 -0.45 21.40
C LEU A 163 12.11 -0.83 20.63
N GLY A 164 12.16 -0.50 19.33
CA GLY A 164 13.30 -0.80 18.46
C GLY A 164 13.25 -2.20 17.83
N THR A 165 12.08 -2.85 17.84
CA THR A 165 11.87 -4.14 17.19
C THR A 165 11.30 -3.92 15.79
N PHE A 166 11.87 -4.60 14.79
CA PHE A 166 11.33 -4.60 13.43
C PHE A 166 11.25 -6.03 12.90
N LEU A 167 10.05 -6.40 12.43
CA LEU A 167 9.78 -7.69 11.81
C LEU A 167 9.22 -7.45 10.41
N ARG A 168 9.73 -8.21 9.44
CA ARG A 168 9.16 -8.32 8.11
C ARG A 168 8.93 -9.78 7.75
N THR A 169 7.75 -10.11 7.28
CA THR A 169 7.42 -11.44 6.78
C THR A 169 6.51 -11.38 5.56
N ILE A 170 6.40 -12.49 4.83
CA ILE A 170 5.50 -12.62 3.69
C ILE A 170 4.55 -13.77 3.96
N MET A 171 3.27 -13.49 3.88
CA MET A 171 2.17 -14.43 4.06
C MET A 171 1.37 -14.52 2.76
N ALA A 172 0.52 -15.54 2.66
CA ALA A 172 -0.42 -15.67 1.54
C ALA A 172 -1.85 -15.76 2.06
N ASP A 173 -2.76 -15.11 1.34
CA ASP A 173 -4.20 -15.25 1.51
C ASP A 173 -4.84 -15.39 0.14
N ARG A 174 -5.28 -16.62 -0.17
CA ARG A 174 -5.80 -17.00 -1.50
C ARG A 174 -4.79 -16.65 -2.59
N ALA A 175 -5.17 -15.79 -3.55
CA ALA A 175 -4.33 -15.34 -4.65
C ALA A 175 -3.41 -14.17 -4.27
N CYS A 176 -3.65 -13.49 -3.15
CA CYS A 176 -2.87 -12.34 -2.71
C CYS A 176 -1.65 -12.77 -1.88
N LYS A 177 -0.51 -12.16 -2.18
CA LYS A 177 0.67 -12.16 -1.30
C LYS A 177 0.59 -10.94 -0.39
N LEU A 178 0.90 -11.11 0.89
CA LEU A 178 0.85 -10.07 1.90
C LEU A 178 2.25 -9.87 2.49
N VAL A 179 2.88 -8.73 2.26
CA VAL A 179 4.07 -8.33 3.00
C VAL A 179 3.62 -7.67 4.29
N LEU A 180 3.88 -8.30 5.43
CA LEU A 180 3.63 -7.73 6.74
C LEU A 180 4.93 -7.15 7.30
N GLN A 181 4.88 -5.90 7.73
CA GLN A 181 5.92 -5.23 8.48
C GLN A 181 5.35 -4.71 9.81
N VAL A 182 5.97 -5.11 10.92
CA VAL A 182 5.63 -4.63 12.26
C VAL A 182 6.86 -3.97 12.85
N GLY A 183 6.70 -2.71 13.27
CA GLY A 183 7.76 -1.92 13.91
C GLY A 183 7.33 -1.42 15.28
N SER A 184 8.25 -1.37 16.24
CA SER A 184 8.11 -0.66 17.52
C SER A 184 9.22 0.39 17.65
N GLY A 185 8.92 1.53 18.27
CA GLY A 185 9.88 2.64 18.37
C GLY A 185 10.03 3.42 17.07
N MET A 186 9.01 3.37 16.21
CA MET A 186 8.99 4.03 14.91
C MET A 186 8.48 5.46 15.06
N ALA A 187 9.06 6.40 14.30
CA ALA A 187 8.54 7.76 14.17
C ALA A 187 8.01 7.98 12.76
N LEU A 188 6.90 8.71 12.63
CA LEU A 188 6.39 9.10 11.32
C LEU A 188 7.22 10.26 10.76
N THR A 189 7.51 10.25 9.46
CA THR A 189 8.19 11.38 8.79
C THR A 189 7.40 12.68 8.95
N THR A 190 6.08 12.61 8.95
CA THR A 190 5.17 13.75 9.14
C THR A 190 5.08 14.21 10.59
N LYS A 191 5.45 13.36 11.56
CA LYS A 191 5.38 13.62 12.99
C LYS A 191 6.56 12.96 13.71
N PRO A 192 7.79 13.50 13.53
CA PRO A 192 9.02 12.84 13.99
C PRO A 192 9.14 12.75 15.52
N THR A 193 8.33 13.50 16.26
CA THR A 193 8.29 13.49 17.73
C THR A 193 7.36 12.43 18.31
N GLU A 194 6.45 11.87 17.51
CA GLU A 194 5.56 10.79 17.94
C GLU A 194 6.27 9.45 17.71
N ILE A 195 6.66 8.78 18.81
CA ILE A 195 7.28 7.45 18.78
C ILE A 195 6.21 6.42 19.12
N GLY A 196 6.07 5.40 18.27
CA GLY A 196 5.01 4.42 18.41
C GLY A 196 5.30 3.10 17.70
N SER A 197 4.23 2.40 17.38
CA SER A 197 4.28 1.16 16.60
C SER A 197 3.62 1.32 15.24
N THR A 198 4.12 0.58 14.26
CA THR A 198 3.55 0.52 12.91
C THR A 198 3.11 -0.88 12.55
N ILE A 199 1.96 -1.00 11.90
CA ILE A 199 1.57 -2.19 11.13
C ILE A 199 1.43 -1.74 9.67
N ASP A 200 2.33 -2.23 8.83
CA ASP A 200 2.38 -1.94 7.41
C ASP A 200 2.12 -3.23 6.64
N ILE A 201 1.02 -3.25 5.87
CA ILE A 201 0.59 -4.41 5.09
C ILE A 201 0.51 -3.99 3.63
N ASP A 202 1.32 -4.64 2.80
CA ASP A 202 1.31 -4.50 1.35
C ASP A 202 0.76 -5.79 0.72
N ALA A 203 -0.48 -5.71 0.25
CA ALA A 203 -1.20 -6.77 -0.43
C ALA A 203 -1.00 -6.66 -1.93
N TYR A 204 -0.56 -7.73 -2.59
CA TYR A 204 -0.21 -7.68 -3.99
C TYR A 204 -0.44 -8.99 -4.74
N VAL A 205 -0.59 -8.87 -6.05
CA VAL A 205 -0.59 -9.99 -7.00
C VAL A 205 0.50 -9.77 -8.05
N GLU A 206 1.12 -10.85 -8.50
CA GLU A 206 2.13 -10.83 -9.57
C GLU A 206 1.49 -11.27 -10.88
N SER A 207 1.88 -10.61 -11.96
CA SER A 207 1.47 -10.92 -13.33
C SER A 207 -0.04 -11.20 -13.51
N PRO A 208 -0.94 -10.32 -13.02
CA PRO A 208 -2.38 -10.50 -13.17
C PRO A 208 -2.78 -10.48 -14.65
N GLN A 209 -3.74 -11.33 -15.00
CA GLN A 209 -4.27 -11.38 -16.37
C GLN A 209 -5.21 -10.19 -16.62
N LEU A 210 -5.05 -9.54 -17.77
CA LEU A 210 -5.88 -8.41 -18.19
C LEU A 210 -6.94 -8.81 -19.22
N THR A 211 -7.57 -9.98 -19.06
CA THR A 211 -8.51 -10.55 -20.04
C THR A 211 -9.70 -9.63 -20.37
N GLN A 212 -10.10 -8.80 -19.41
CA GLN A 212 -11.18 -7.81 -19.56
C GLN A 212 -10.65 -6.36 -19.60
N GLY A 213 -9.34 -6.16 -19.76
CA GLY A 213 -8.68 -4.87 -19.71
C GLY A 213 -8.16 -4.46 -18.32
N LEU A 214 -7.43 -3.34 -18.27
CA LEU A 214 -6.75 -2.85 -17.07
C LEU A 214 -7.72 -2.52 -15.93
N ALA A 215 -8.71 -1.67 -16.18
CA ALA A 215 -9.60 -1.18 -15.13
C ALA A 215 -10.43 -2.29 -14.44
N PRO A 216 -11.07 -3.24 -15.16
CA PRO A 216 -11.77 -4.35 -14.50
C PRO A 216 -10.84 -5.26 -13.69
N ALA A 217 -9.67 -5.59 -14.23
CA ALA A 217 -8.68 -6.42 -13.53
C ALA A 217 -8.18 -5.75 -12.25
N PHE A 218 -7.93 -4.44 -12.32
CA PHE A 218 -7.49 -3.65 -11.17
C PHE A 218 -8.58 -3.53 -10.09
N SER A 219 -9.83 -3.27 -10.48
CA SER A 219 -10.94 -3.19 -9.53
C SER A 219 -11.20 -4.53 -8.83
N ALA A 220 -11.08 -5.65 -9.55
CA ALA A 220 -11.20 -6.98 -8.96
C ALA A 220 -10.07 -7.25 -7.94
N PHE A 221 -8.83 -6.91 -8.32
CA PHE A 221 -7.67 -6.97 -7.42
C PHE A 221 -7.90 -6.15 -6.14
N LEU A 222 -8.36 -4.90 -6.24
CA LEU A 222 -8.57 -4.02 -5.09
C LEU A 222 -9.53 -4.62 -4.07
N ALA A 223 -10.63 -5.23 -4.53
CA ALA A 223 -11.60 -5.88 -3.65
C ALA A 223 -10.99 -7.06 -2.88
N GLU A 224 -10.23 -7.91 -3.57
CA GLU A 224 -9.55 -9.06 -2.95
C GLU A 224 -8.44 -8.61 -1.99
N ALA A 225 -7.62 -7.66 -2.41
CA ALA A 225 -6.48 -7.15 -1.65
C ALA A 225 -6.94 -6.44 -0.37
N HIS A 226 -7.98 -5.59 -0.45
CA HIS A 226 -8.55 -4.94 0.75
C HIS A 226 -9.09 -5.98 1.73
N ALA A 227 -9.82 -6.98 1.24
CA ALA A 227 -10.36 -8.02 2.11
C ALA A 227 -9.25 -8.86 2.77
N ALA A 228 -8.17 -9.16 2.05
CA ALA A 228 -7.01 -9.91 2.56
C ALA A 228 -6.20 -9.11 3.59
N GLU A 229 -5.95 -7.83 3.30
CA GLU A 229 -5.32 -6.91 4.26
C GLU A 229 -6.15 -6.80 5.53
N LYS A 230 -7.47 -6.56 5.41
CA LYS A 230 -8.39 -6.43 6.55
C LYS A 230 -8.39 -7.67 7.43
N ARG A 231 -8.44 -8.87 6.83
CA ARG A 231 -8.34 -10.14 7.56
C ARG A 231 -7.03 -10.25 8.33
N LEU A 232 -5.90 -9.95 7.68
CA LEU A 232 -4.59 -9.99 8.33
C LEU A 232 -4.52 -8.98 9.47
N PHE A 233 -4.85 -7.70 9.21
CA PHE A 233 -4.79 -6.63 10.20
C PHE A 233 -5.58 -6.99 11.47
N PHE A 234 -6.85 -7.37 11.35
CA PHE A 234 -7.65 -7.71 12.52
C PHE A 234 -7.22 -9.01 13.20
N SER A 235 -6.65 -9.98 12.47
CA SER A 235 -6.08 -11.19 13.08
C SER A 235 -4.84 -10.91 13.94
N LEU A 236 -4.15 -9.78 13.71
CA LEU A 236 -2.98 -9.37 14.47
C LEU A 236 -3.34 -8.75 15.82
N LEU A 237 -4.56 -8.25 16.01
CA LEU A 237 -4.94 -7.55 17.23
C LEU A 237 -5.44 -8.54 18.29
N THR A 238 -4.95 -8.44 19.52
CA THR A 238 -5.56 -9.20 20.62
C THR A 238 -6.98 -8.69 20.90
N PRO A 239 -7.86 -9.49 21.54
CA PRO A 239 -9.18 -9.03 21.95
C PRO A 239 -9.15 -7.77 22.83
N GLU A 240 -8.10 -7.57 23.63
CA GLU A 240 -7.88 -6.38 24.46
C GLU A 240 -7.61 -5.15 23.60
N LEU A 241 -6.66 -5.25 22.67
CA LEU A 241 -6.32 -4.14 21.77
C LEU A 241 -7.49 -3.79 20.88
N LEU A 242 -8.16 -4.79 20.28
CA LEU A 242 -9.32 -4.55 19.44
C LEU A 242 -10.42 -3.82 20.20
N ARG A 243 -10.74 -4.22 21.44
CA ARG A 243 -11.74 -3.53 22.27
C ARG A 243 -11.36 -2.07 22.57
N SER A 244 -10.08 -1.77 22.78
CA SER A 244 -9.64 -0.38 23.02
C SER A 244 -9.82 0.54 21.81
N LEU A 245 -9.99 -0.03 20.62
CA LEU A 245 -10.19 0.68 19.36
C LEU A 245 -11.68 0.82 19.00
N ASN A 246 -12.60 0.65 19.95
CA ASN A 246 -14.04 0.89 19.80
C ASN A 246 -14.62 0.37 18.46
N PRO A 247 -14.51 -0.94 18.17
CA PRO A 247 -14.86 -1.49 16.87
C PRO A 247 -16.35 -1.34 16.59
N ARG A 248 -16.68 -1.01 15.36
CA ARG A 248 -18.05 -0.99 14.84
C ARG A 248 -18.21 -2.08 13.80
N TYR A 249 -19.33 -2.76 13.85
CA TYR A 249 -19.75 -3.82 12.94
C TYR A 249 -21.00 -3.35 12.19
N ASP A 250 -21.29 -3.96 11.04
CA ASP A 250 -22.51 -3.70 10.27
C ASP A 250 -23.71 -4.48 10.82
#